data_AF-A0A2V9XX88-F1
#
_entry.id   AF-A0A2V9XX88-F1
#
_cell.length_a   1.000
_cell.length_b   1.000
_cell.length_c   1.000
_cell.angle_alpha   90.00
_cell.angle_beta   90.00
_cell.angle_gamma   90.00
#
_symmetry.space_group_name_H-M   'P 1'
#
loop_
_entity.id
_entity.type
_entity.pdbx_description
1 polymer ?
#
loop_
_entity_poly.entity_id
_entity_poly.type
_entity_poly.pdbx_seq_one_letter_code
_entity_poly.pdbx_strand_id
1 'polypeptide(L)'
;MLEFASVRLRLIGLRLPPFKFATLILAIAALTIALTVSASAEVIRLKNGRTIWAEHVRKNGTHVEYDIGDNSYAIPKSSVARIESGGLPPEYASSRAGGDAHNLPAFAPTDSLRSEGDLATKIVHDGHVDADALLVTERQGNAELAATAYFLAGKHEFDRGDLKQARHYFETALGFQANNPTILNYYAVLLVRTGGATDALPYAERAARLAPDSPDALTVLGFAQFSSDHTPDAIRSWKKSLHLRPDATVQQLLAKAEREASAEAEFSQRESSHFSLKFEGKQTSESLRRELLATLESQYDDLVRQLGTSPHSSISVVLYTDQTFFDVTQAPSWTGAVNDGKLRIPINGITSVTPELARILKHELAHSFINQISGGRCPQWLHEGIAQLLEPKTTDARGHRLAQLFRAQQEIPFNALEGGFMRFSTIEAVLAYDESLAAAEYIKDTYGLSDLQRILERIGQGSSTEAALRATIHSNYGELDSEVGKYLKNRYGD
;
A
#
# COMPACT_ATOMS: atom_id res chain seq x y z
N MET A 1 -60.80 -30.95 -10.63
CA MET A 1 -61.90 -29.96 -10.68
C MET A 1 -61.29 -28.58 -10.61
N LEU A 2 -61.10 -27.95 -11.77
CA LEU A 2 -60.75 -26.54 -11.91
C LEU A 2 -61.60 -26.05 -13.09
N GLU A 3 -62.67 -25.31 -12.77
CA GLU A 3 -63.62 -24.77 -13.74
C GLU A 3 -63.00 -23.60 -14.51
N PHE A 4 -63.06 -23.70 -15.83
CA PHE A 4 -62.75 -22.64 -16.78
C PHE A 4 -63.99 -21.75 -16.98
N ALA A 5 -63.94 -20.50 -16.55
CA ALA A 5 -64.92 -19.48 -16.93
C ALA A 5 -64.56 -18.91 -18.32
N SER A 6 -65.47 -19.13 -19.26
CA SER A 6 -65.40 -18.74 -20.67
C SER A 6 -65.88 -17.29 -20.87
N VAL A 7 -65.09 -16.45 -21.55
CA VAL A 7 -65.58 -15.19 -22.14
C VAL A 7 -65.61 -15.35 -23.66
N ARG A 8 -66.83 -15.33 -24.21
CA ARG A 8 -67.14 -15.36 -25.65
C ARG A 8 -66.84 -14.01 -26.29
N LEU A 9 -65.96 -13.97 -27.29
CA LEU A 9 -65.87 -12.86 -28.24
C LEU A 9 -66.57 -13.27 -29.56
N ARG A 10 -67.52 -12.43 -30.01
CA ARG A 10 -68.26 -12.61 -31.27
C ARG A 10 -67.35 -12.35 -32.48
N LEU A 11 -67.49 -13.21 -33.49
CA LEU A 11 -66.92 -13.07 -34.83
C LEU A 11 -67.48 -11.83 -35.56
N ILE A 12 -66.58 -11.04 -36.16
CA ILE A 12 -66.82 -10.39 -37.45
C ILE A 12 -65.63 -10.76 -38.33
N GLY A 13 -65.96 -11.36 -39.48
CA GLY A 13 -65.03 -12.15 -40.28
C GLY A 13 -64.07 -11.34 -41.16
N LEU A 14 -62.90 -11.92 -41.37
CA LEU A 14 -62.17 -11.90 -42.63
C LEU A 14 -61.21 -13.10 -42.64
N ARG A 15 -61.32 -13.95 -43.67
CA ARG A 15 -60.50 -15.15 -43.87
C ARG A 15 -59.31 -14.85 -44.79
N LEU A 16 -58.11 -15.15 -44.27
CA LEU A 16 -56.89 -15.72 -44.89
C LEU A 16 -55.99 -14.78 -45.75
N PRO A 17 -54.62 -14.91 -45.68
CA PRO A 17 -53.86 -16.16 -45.87
C PRO A 17 -52.81 -16.51 -44.78
N PRO A 18 -52.31 -17.76 -44.74
CA PRO A 18 -51.48 -18.29 -43.65
C PRO A 18 -50.00 -18.14 -43.97
N PHE A 19 -49.44 -16.93 -43.95
CA PHE A 19 -47.99 -16.74 -43.97
C PHE A 19 -47.72 -15.35 -43.40
N LYS A 20 -47.30 -15.26 -42.13
CA LYS A 20 -46.60 -14.12 -41.46
C LYS A 20 -46.62 -14.17 -39.91
N PHE A 21 -46.66 -15.34 -39.28
CA PHE A 21 -46.41 -15.42 -37.82
C PHE A 21 -44.93 -15.66 -37.44
N ALA A 22 -44.08 -16.06 -38.39
CA ALA A 22 -42.64 -16.22 -38.15
C ALA A 22 -41.85 -14.89 -38.24
N THR A 23 -42.39 -13.86 -38.91
CA THR A 23 -41.68 -12.59 -39.12
C THR A 23 -41.95 -11.52 -38.05
N LEU A 24 -42.94 -11.70 -37.18
CA LEU A 24 -43.21 -10.76 -36.08
C LEU A 24 -42.40 -11.10 -34.80
N ILE A 25 -42.06 -12.38 -34.59
CA ILE A 25 -41.17 -12.80 -33.49
C ILE A 25 -39.71 -12.46 -33.80
N LEU A 26 -39.31 -12.46 -35.09
CA LEU A 26 -37.98 -11.99 -35.49
C LEU A 26 -37.83 -10.46 -35.43
N ALA A 27 -38.91 -9.69 -35.58
CA ALA A 27 -38.85 -8.22 -35.53
C ALA A 27 -38.79 -7.67 -34.09
N ILE A 28 -39.31 -8.40 -33.09
CA ILE A 28 -39.16 -8.04 -31.67
C ILE A 28 -37.81 -8.55 -31.12
N ALA A 29 -37.27 -9.64 -31.65
CA ALA A 29 -35.90 -10.08 -31.34
C ALA A 29 -34.81 -9.25 -32.06
N ALA A 30 -35.12 -8.62 -33.19
CA ALA A 30 -34.22 -7.72 -33.91
C ALA A 30 -34.27 -6.25 -33.44
N LEU A 31 -35.22 -5.88 -32.57
CA LEU A 31 -35.30 -4.57 -31.92
C LEU A 31 -34.77 -4.59 -30.46
N THR A 32 -34.15 -5.69 -30.04
CA THR A 32 -33.35 -5.80 -28.80
C THR A 32 -31.87 -6.04 -29.07
N ILE A 33 -31.43 -5.95 -30.34
CA ILE A 33 -30.01 -5.99 -30.73
C ILE A 33 -29.70 -4.74 -31.56
N ALA A 34 -29.87 -3.57 -30.95
CA ALA A 34 -29.26 -2.32 -31.40
C ALA A 34 -29.20 -1.37 -30.21
N LEU A 35 -27.98 -0.87 -29.94
CA LEU A 35 -27.59 0.03 -28.84
C LEU A 35 -27.25 -0.63 -27.50
N THR A 36 -26.46 -1.70 -27.51
CA THR A 36 -25.25 -1.65 -26.68
C THR A 36 -24.21 -0.90 -27.49
N VAL A 37 -24.12 0.42 -27.31
CA VAL A 37 -22.85 1.08 -27.61
C VAL A 37 -21.90 0.51 -26.59
N SER A 38 -21.12 -0.51 -26.97
CA SER A 38 -19.92 -0.84 -26.23
C SER A 38 -19.09 0.44 -26.27
N ALA A 39 -19.09 1.21 -25.17
CA ALA A 39 -18.19 2.34 -25.01
C ALA A 39 -16.79 1.77 -25.25
N SER A 40 -16.22 2.08 -26.41
CA SER A 40 -14.93 1.57 -26.80
C SER A 40 -13.94 2.21 -25.84
N ALA A 41 -13.39 1.43 -24.91
CA ALA A 41 -12.43 1.96 -23.93
C ALA A 41 -11.35 2.76 -24.68
N GLU A 42 -11.12 3.97 -24.19
CA GLU A 42 -10.12 4.89 -24.70
C GLU A 42 -8.80 4.64 -23.97
N VAL A 43 -7.72 4.70 -24.72
CA VAL A 43 -6.37 4.36 -24.25
C VAL A 43 -5.51 5.61 -24.29
N ILE A 44 -5.14 6.12 -23.12
CA ILE A 44 -4.22 7.24 -22.99
C ILE A 44 -2.79 6.69 -22.92
N ARG A 45 -1.99 6.98 -23.93
CA ARG A 45 -0.55 6.70 -23.94
C ARG A 45 0.19 7.90 -23.35
N LEU A 46 0.97 7.68 -22.30
CA LEU A 46 1.79 8.71 -21.66
C LEU A 46 3.19 8.77 -22.30
N LYS A 47 3.84 9.93 -22.25
CA LYS A 47 5.20 10.12 -22.81
C LYS A 47 6.27 9.28 -22.12
N ASN A 48 6.01 8.83 -20.90
CA ASN A 48 6.88 7.93 -20.14
C ASN A 48 6.66 6.44 -20.47
N GLY A 49 5.85 6.12 -21.48
CA GLY A 49 5.60 4.74 -21.94
C GLY A 49 4.44 4.02 -21.23
N ARG A 50 3.86 4.61 -20.18
CA ARG A 50 2.68 4.05 -19.49
C ARG A 50 1.41 4.21 -20.33
N THR A 51 0.44 3.35 -20.06
CA THR A 51 -0.84 3.29 -20.77
C THR A 51 -1.97 3.27 -19.74
N ILE A 52 -2.92 4.19 -19.86
CA ILE A 52 -4.14 4.25 -19.04
C ILE A 52 -5.32 3.83 -19.92
N TRP A 53 -6.16 2.95 -19.39
CA TRP A 53 -7.39 2.50 -20.04
C TRP A 53 -8.56 3.16 -19.32
N ALA A 54 -9.40 3.88 -20.06
CA ALA A 54 -10.49 4.67 -19.52
C ALA A 54 -11.78 4.44 -20.32
N GLU A 55 -12.93 4.58 -19.68
CA GLU A 55 -14.23 4.44 -20.33
C GLU A 55 -14.56 5.66 -21.19
N HIS A 56 -14.19 6.84 -20.70
CA HIS A 56 -14.34 8.12 -21.39
C HIS A 56 -13.12 8.99 -21.12
N VAL A 57 -12.65 9.72 -22.13
CA VAL A 57 -11.54 10.67 -22.01
C VAL A 57 -11.96 12.03 -22.54
N ARG A 58 -11.86 13.04 -21.69
CA ARG A 58 -12.24 14.43 -21.97
C ARG A 58 -11.00 15.32 -21.91
N LYS A 59 -10.86 16.26 -22.84
CA LYS A 59 -9.76 17.25 -22.81
C LYS A 59 -10.28 18.55 -22.19
N ASN A 60 -9.91 18.86 -20.96
CA ASN A 60 -10.36 20.07 -20.27
C ASN A 60 -9.17 21.01 -19.98
N GLY A 61 -9.12 22.18 -20.63
CA GLY A 61 -8.10 23.20 -20.35
C GLY A 61 -6.66 22.67 -20.47
N THR A 62 -5.91 22.66 -19.37
CA THR A 62 -4.54 22.14 -19.25
C THR A 62 -4.47 20.65 -18.92
N HIS A 63 -5.59 19.97 -18.69
CA HIS A 63 -5.68 18.58 -18.26
C HIS A 63 -6.44 17.68 -19.25
N VAL A 64 -6.13 16.38 -19.20
CA VAL A 64 -6.94 15.31 -19.75
C VAL A 64 -7.66 14.66 -18.59
N GLU A 65 -8.97 14.79 -18.59
CA GLU A 65 -9.87 14.10 -17.68
C GLU A 65 -10.25 12.74 -18.27
N TYR A 66 -10.46 11.74 -17.43
CA TYR A 66 -10.90 10.43 -17.89
C TYR A 66 -11.67 9.67 -16.82
N ASP A 67 -12.63 8.87 -17.24
CA ASP A 67 -13.51 8.11 -16.35
C ASP A 67 -13.04 6.65 -16.26
N ILE A 68 -12.99 6.11 -15.04
CA ILE A 68 -12.84 4.68 -14.77
C ILE A 68 -13.92 4.29 -13.75
N GLY A 69 -14.95 3.58 -14.20
CA GLY A 69 -16.20 3.44 -13.45
C GLY A 69 -16.86 4.80 -13.18
N ASP A 70 -17.38 5.00 -11.96
CA ASP A 70 -18.07 6.23 -11.55
C ASP A 70 -17.13 7.40 -11.19
N ASN A 71 -15.82 7.18 -11.28
CA ASN A 71 -14.81 8.16 -10.87
C ASN A 71 -14.19 8.86 -12.09
N SER A 72 -14.13 10.20 -12.03
CA SER A 72 -13.42 11.02 -13.01
C SER A 72 -12.04 11.40 -12.46
N TYR A 73 -11.01 11.03 -13.21
CA TYR A 73 -9.61 11.31 -12.94
C TYR A 73 -9.14 12.44 -13.84
N ALA A 74 -8.05 13.11 -13.48
CA ALA A 74 -7.40 14.09 -14.34
C ALA A 74 -5.88 13.94 -14.28
N ILE A 75 -5.25 14.17 -15.43
CA ILE A 75 -3.80 14.20 -15.61
C ILE A 75 -3.41 15.38 -16.49
N PRO A 76 -2.21 15.95 -16.36
CA PRO A 76 -1.79 17.06 -17.21
C PRO A 76 -1.71 16.70 -18.70
N LYS A 77 -2.15 17.59 -19.61
CA LYS A 77 -2.03 17.36 -21.07
C LYS A 77 -0.59 17.19 -21.53
N SER A 78 0.35 17.82 -20.84
CA SER A 78 1.80 17.75 -21.07
C SER A 78 2.37 16.32 -20.93
N SER A 79 1.79 15.49 -20.06
CA SER A 79 2.24 14.11 -19.80
C SER A 79 1.68 13.09 -20.80
N VAL A 80 0.63 13.46 -21.54
CA VAL A 80 -0.03 12.63 -22.55
C VAL A 80 0.73 12.68 -23.88
N ALA A 81 1.08 11.52 -24.42
CA ALA A 81 1.65 11.38 -25.75
C ALA A 81 0.56 11.31 -26.83
N ARG A 82 -0.46 10.46 -26.64
CA ARG A 82 -1.62 10.32 -27.53
C ARG A 82 -2.78 9.59 -26.85
N ILE A 83 -3.96 9.68 -27.44
CA ILE A 83 -5.18 8.99 -26.98
C ILE A 83 -5.71 8.15 -28.17
N GLU A 84 -5.95 6.87 -27.96
CA GLU A 84 -6.39 5.89 -28.97
C GLU A 84 -7.80 5.38 -28.60
N SER A 85 -8.72 5.23 -29.56
CA SER A 85 -10.06 4.69 -29.31
C SER A 85 -10.12 3.19 -29.64
N GLY A 86 -10.76 2.38 -28.78
CA GLY A 86 -11.07 0.97 -29.09
C GLY A 86 -10.02 -0.05 -28.66
N GLY A 87 -9.39 0.19 -27.52
CA GLY A 87 -8.53 -0.82 -26.92
C GLY A 87 -9.33 -1.87 -26.13
N LEU A 88 -8.95 -3.15 -26.24
CA LEU A 88 -9.36 -4.19 -25.28
C LEU A 88 -8.42 -4.14 -24.07
N PRO A 89 -8.92 -3.98 -22.82
CA PRO A 89 -8.08 -4.09 -21.64
C PRO A 89 -7.44 -5.49 -21.63
N PRO A 90 -6.15 -5.62 -21.27
CA PRO A 90 -5.58 -6.95 -21.10
C PRO A 90 -6.39 -7.70 -20.04
N GLU A 91 -6.66 -9.00 -20.27
CA GLU A 91 -6.95 -9.92 -19.16
C GLU A 91 -5.88 -9.65 -18.10
N TYR A 92 -6.31 -9.34 -16.87
CA TYR A 92 -5.43 -8.95 -15.77
C TYR A 92 -4.45 -10.09 -15.44
N ALA A 93 -3.38 -10.19 -16.22
CA ALA A 93 -2.14 -10.79 -15.79
C ALA A 93 -1.64 -9.89 -14.67
N SER A 94 -1.77 -10.40 -13.46
CA SER A 94 -1.29 -9.84 -12.21
C SER A 94 0.15 -9.35 -12.35
N SER A 95 0.30 -8.10 -12.78
CA SER A 95 1.50 -7.32 -12.56
C SER A 95 1.32 -6.74 -11.17
N ARG A 96 2.29 -7.02 -10.29
CA ARG A 96 2.43 -6.52 -8.92
C ARG A 96 2.62 -4.99 -8.87
N ALA A 97 1.83 -4.25 -9.64
CA ALA A 97 1.82 -2.80 -9.70
C ALA A 97 0.80 -2.20 -8.73
N GLY A 98 0.68 -2.80 -7.53
CA GLY A 98 0.34 -2.07 -6.32
C GLY A 98 1.67 -1.73 -5.68
N GLY A 99 2.09 -0.48 -5.80
CA GLY A 99 3.39 -0.03 -5.33
C GLY A 99 3.42 0.04 -3.81
N ASP A 100 3.67 -1.09 -3.16
CA ASP A 100 4.24 -1.06 -1.82
C ASP A 100 5.65 -0.50 -1.94
N ALA A 101 5.80 0.82 -1.76
CA ALA A 101 7.08 1.50 -1.72
C ALA A 101 8.02 0.95 -0.62
N HIS A 102 7.48 0.11 0.28
CA HIS A 102 8.16 -0.51 1.40
C HIS A 102 8.73 -1.90 1.10
N ASN A 103 8.38 -2.52 -0.03
CA ASN A 103 8.89 -3.84 -0.37
C ASN A 103 10.21 -3.72 -1.11
N LEU A 104 11.31 -3.88 -0.35
CA LEU A 104 12.59 -4.31 -0.92
C LEU A 104 12.34 -5.41 -1.96
N PRO A 105 12.98 -5.38 -3.15
CA PRO A 105 12.92 -6.48 -4.11
C PRO A 105 13.11 -7.83 -3.41
N ALA A 106 12.54 -8.90 -3.96
CA ALA A 106 12.83 -10.25 -3.49
C ALA A 106 14.35 -10.46 -3.53
N PHE A 107 14.96 -10.32 -2.36
CA PHE A 107 16.39 -10.22 -2.21
C PHE A 107 16.89 -11.57 -1.75
N ALA A 108 17.53 -12.29 -2.67
CA ALA A 108 18.20 -13.54 -2.38
C ALA A 108 19.71 -13.29 -2.51
N PRO A 109 20.35 -12.72 -1.46
CA PRO A 109 21.78 -12.46 -1.53
C PRO A 109 22.50 -13.79 -1.72
N THR A 110 23.32 -13.84 -2.77
CA THR A 110 23.96 -15.07 -3.25
C THR A 110 25.17 -15.52 -2.43
N ASP A 111 25.52 -14.77 -1.38
CA ASP A 111 26.68 -15.09 -0.54
C ASP A 111 26.30 -16.16 0.49
N SER A 112 26.56 -17.41 0.15
CA SER A 112 26.46 -18.55 1.07
C SER A 112 27.60 -18.44 2.10
N LEU A 113 27.26 -18.45 3.39
CA LEU A 113 28.28 -18.57 4.43
C LEU A 113 29.00 -19.91 4.32
N ARG A 114 30.27 -19.95 4.75
CA ARG A 114 31.04 -21.19 4.76
C ARG A 114 30.35 -22.20 5.70
N SER A 115 30.20 -23.43 5.22
CA SER A 115 29.56 -24.55 5.93
C SER A 115 28.02 -24.49 6.04
N GLU A 116 27.33 -23.62 5.28
CA GLU A 116 25.85 -23.54 5.33
C GLU A 116 25.14 -24.88 5.06
N GLY A 117 25.57 -25.63 4.04
CA GLY A 117 24.86 -26.83 3.59
C GLY A 117 24.72 -27.91 4.67
N ASP A 118 25.80 -28.18 5.40
CA ASP A 118 25.82 -29.23 6.44
C ASP A 118 25.17 -28.77 7.75
N LEU A 119 25.04 -27.46 7.98
CA LEU A 119 24.39 -26.91 9.16
C LEU A 119 22.90 -26.64 8.96
N ALA A 120 22.48 -26.26 7.76
CA ALA A 120 21.10 -25.85 7.50
C ALA A 120 20.09 -26.91 7.96
N THR A 121 20.33 -28.18 7.64
CA THR A 121 19.46 -29.30 8.03
C THR A 121 19.52 -29.67 9.51
N LYS A 122 20.57 -29.26 10.23
CA LYS A 122 20.70 -29.47 11.68
C LYS A 122 20.06 -28.35 12.48
N ILE A 123 20.20 -27.12 12.00
CA ILE A 123 19.66 -25.93 12.67
C ILE A 123 18.18 -25.75 12.35
N VAL A 124 17.74 -26.14 11.16
CA VAL A 124 16.33 -26.07 10.76
C VAL A 124 15.83 -27.49 10.50
N HIS A 125 14.91 -27.94 11.36
CA HIS A 125 14.29 -29.27 11.29
C HIS A 125 12.76 -29.12 11.33
N ASP A 126 12.05 -29.84 10.46
CA ASP A 126 10.58 -29.79 10.36
C ASP A 126 9.99 -28.38 10.22
N GLY A 127 10.73 -27.46 9.62
CA GLY A 127 10.32 -26.07 9.44
C GLY A 127 10.44 -25.20 10.70
N HIS A 128 11.14 -25.68 11.73
CA HIS A 128 11.42 -24.97 12.97
C HIS A 128 12.92 -24.88 13.23
N VAL A 129 13.35 -23.83 13.92
CA VAL A 129 14.72 -23.70 14.40
C VAL A 129 14.93 -24.60 15.63
N ASP A 130 15.95 -25.46 15.57
CA ASP A 130 16.39 -26.29 16.70
C ASP A 130 17.32 -25.49 17.62
N ALA A 131 16.77 -25.04 18.74
CA ALA A 131 17.49 -24.27 19.75
C ALA A 131 18.61 -25.07 20.44
N ASP A 132 18.42 -26.38 20.62
CA ASP A 132 19.45 -27.24 21.22
C ASP A 132 20.63 -27.41 20.26
N ALA A 133 20.36 -27.56 18.96
CA ALA A 133 21.39 -27.60 17.93
C ALA A 133 22.20 -26.29 17.89
N LEU A 134 21.55 -25.13 17.99
CA LEU A 134 22.23 -23.83 18.07
C LEU A 134 23.18 -23.77 19.29
N LEU A 135 22.70 -24.14 20.47
CA LEU A 135 23.50 -24.15 21.70
C LEU A 135 24.67 -25.14 21.62
N VAL A 136 24.46 -26.32 21.04
CA VAL A 136 25.53 -27.31 20.81
C VAL A 136 26.59 -26.75 19.87
N THR A 137 26.19 -26.10 18.78
CA THR A 137 27.13 -25.47 17.84
C THR A 137 27.92 -24.34 18.50
N GLU A 138 27.26 -23.49 19.28
CA GLU A 138 27.92 -22.40 20.02
C GLU A 138 28.97 -22.95 21.01
N ARG A 139 28.64 -24.00 21.76
CA ARG A 139 29.54 -24.64 22.74
C ARG A 139 30.79 -25.26 22.14
N GLN A 140 30.83 -25.49 20.82
CA GLN A 140 32.04 -25.95 20.13
C GLN A 140 33.12 -24.86 20.09
N GLY A 141 32.79 -23.61 20.44
CA GLY A 141 33.75 -22.52 20.54
C GLY A 141 34.26 -21.98 19.21
N ASN A 142 33.67 -22.41 18.09
CA ASN A 142 33.99 -21.89 16.76
C ASN A 142 33.06 -20.73 16.41
N ALA A 143 33.57 -19.51 16.49
CA ALA A 143 32.80 -18.29 16.22
C ALA A 143 32.25 -18.23 14.79
N GLU A 144 32.95 -18.77 13.78
CA GLU A 144 32.46 -18.83 12.40
C GLU A 144 31.29 -19.79 12.27
N LEU A 145 31.39 -20.96 12.89
CA LEU A 145 30.34 -21.97 12.89
C LEU A 145 29.08 -21.48 13.63
N ALA A 146 29.27 -20.84 14.79
CA ALA A 146 28.19 -20.24 15.57
C ALA A 146 27.49 -19.11 14.79
N ALA A 147 28.27 -18.21 14.17
CA ALA A 147 27.70 -17.14 13.33
C ALA A 147 26.87 -17.71 12.18
N THR A 148 27.37 -18.73 11.46
CA THR A 148 26.62 -19.38 10.37
C THR A 148 25.35 -20.06 10.88
N ALA A 149 25.40 -20.73 12.03
CA ALA A 149 24.22 -21.39 12.61
C ALA A 149 23.12 -20.39 12.98
N TYR A 150 23.48 -19.33 13.72
CA TYR A 150 22.53 -18.28 14.08
C TYR A 150 22.04 -17.50 12.86
N PHE A 151 22.89 -17.27 11.85
CA PHE A 151 22.47 -16.69 10.59
C PHE A 151 21.40 -17.53 9.89
N LEU A 152 21.59 -18.85 9.80
CA LEU A 152 20.64 -19.76 9.15
C LEU A 152 19.28 -19.77 9.88
N ALA A 153 19.31 -19.77 11.21
CA ALA A 153 18.11 -19.61 12.03
C ALA A 153 17.41 -18.26 11.76
N GLY A 154 18.18 -17.17 11.75
CA GLY A 154 17.65 -15.83 11.48
C GLY A 154 17.03 -15.70 10.09
N LYS A 155 17.68 -16.26 9.07
CA LYS A 155 17.17 -16.31 7.69
C LYS A 155 15.87 -17.10 7.60
N HIS A 156 15.80 -18.27 8.25
CA HIS A 156 14.58 -19.09 8.27
C HIS A 156 13.39 -18.34 8.89
N GLU A 157 13.58 -17.71 10.04
CA GLU A 157 12.52 -16.93 10.68
C GLU A 157 12.15 -15.68 9.87
N PHE A 158 13.13 -15.05 9.24
CA PHE A 158 12.91 -13.92 8.34
C PHE A 158 12.02 -14.30 7.15
N ASP A 159 12.29 -15.45 6.52
CA ASP A 159 11.52 -15.95 5.37
C ASP A 159 10.09 -16.34 5.76
N ARG A 160 9.87 -16.75 7.01
CA ARG A 160 8.54 -17.05 7.57
C ARG A 160 7.80 -15.84 8.13
N GLY A 161 8.44 -14.68 8.19
CA GLY A 161 7.87 -13.44 8.70
C GLY A 161 7.92 -13.26 10.23
N ASP A 162 8.60 -14.14 10.96
CA ASP A 162 8.92 -13.91 12.38
C ASP A 162 10.13 -12.98 12.49
N LEU A 163 9.90 -11.71 12.19
CA LEU A 163 10.93 -10.67 12.19
C LEU A 163 11.53 -10.44 13.57
N LYS A 164 10.83 -10.82 14.66
CA LYS A 164 11.33 -10.68 16.03
C LYS A 164 12.41 -11.72 16.32
N GLN A 165 12.13 -12.99 16.05
CA GLN A 165 13.13 -14.05 16.20
C GLN A 165 14.28 -13.88 15.20
N ALA A 166 13.97 -13.49 13.96
CA ALA A 166 14.99 -13.17 12.97
C ALA A 166 15.96 -12.08 13.45
N ARG A 167 15.44 -10.99 14.04
CA ARG A 167 16.26 -9.93 14.63
C ARG A 167 17.20 -10.50 15.69
N HIS A 168 16.66 -11.26 16.64
CA HIS A 168 17.45 -11.84 17.72
C HIS A 168 18.59 -12.71 17.18
N TYR A 169 18.29 -13.59 16.23
CA TYR A 169 19.30 -14.47 15.65
C TYR A 169 20.35 -13.72 14.81
N PHE A 170 19.97 -12.69 14.05
CA PHE A 170 20.94 -11.86 13.33
C PHE A 170 21.82 -11.05 14.28
N GLU A 171 21.28 -10.48 15.37
CA GLU A 171 22.07 -9.79 16.40
C GLU A 171 23.08 -10.75 17.04
N THR A 172 22.66 -11.96 17.39
CA THR A 172 23.57 -13.00 17.94
C THR A 172 24.64 -13.39 16.92
N ALA A 173 24.28 -13.59 15.64
CA ALA A 173 25.25 -13.89 14.58
C ALA A 173 26.27 -12.75 14.39
N LEU A 174 25.85 -11.49 14.45
CA LEU A 174 26.73 -10.32 14.44
C LEU A 174 27.60 -10.21 15.71
N GLY A 175 27.13 -10.73 16.84
CA GLY A 175 27.93 -10.88 18.06
C GLY A 175 29.16 -11.77 17.85
N PHE A 176 29.03 -12.84 17.06
CA PHE A 176 30.14 -13.72 16.70
C PHE A 176 30.98 -13.19 15.53
N GLN A 177 30.34 -12.61 14.52
CA GLN A 177 31.01 -12.06 13.33
C GLN A 177 30.48 -10.66 12.97
N ALA A 178 30.96 -9.66 13.70
CA ALA A 178 30.50 -8.28 13.52
C ALA A 178 30.76 -7.72 12.10
N ASN A 179 31.79 -8.22 11.40
CA ASN A 179 32.19 -7.76 10.06
C ASN A 179 31.80 -8.75 8.95
N ASN A 180 30.78 -9.59 9.13
CA ASN A 180 30.32 -10.45 8.05
C ASN A 180 29.37 -9.66 7.12
N PRO A 181 29.71 -9.44 5.83
CA PRO A 181 28.90 -8.64 4.93
C PRO A 181 27.51 -9.25 4.69
N THR A 182 27.39 -10.58 4.59
CA THR A 182 26.10 -11.26 4.42
C THR A 182 25.18 -11.00 5.59
N ILE A 183 25.65 -11.23 6.83
CA ILE A 183 24.83 -11.05 8.03
C ILE A 183 24.42 -9.58 8.19
N LEU A 184 25.37 -8.64 7.99
CA LEU A 184 25.09 -7.20 8.03
C LEU A 184 24.02 -6.79 7.02
N ASN A 185 24.07 -7.36 5.81
CA ASN A 185 23.13 -7.08 4.74
C ASN A 185 21.72 -7.59 5.05
N TYR A 186 21.58 -8.83 5.54
CA TYR A 186 20.27 -9.35 5.99
C TYR A 186 19.72 -8.56 7.18
N TYR A 187 20.58 -8.16 8.12
CA TYR A 187 20.16 -7.35 9.25
C TYR A 187 19.67 -5.97 8.80
N ALA A 188 20.38 -5.31 7.87
CA ALA A 188 19.92 -4.06 7.28
C ALA A 188 18.58 -4.22 6.54
N VAL A 189 18.39 -5.30 5.78
CA VAL A 189 17.12 -5.64 5.13
C VAL A 189 15.99 -5.80 6.15
N LEU A 190 16.24 -6.53 7.25
CA LEU A 190 15.27 -6.71 8.33
C LEU A 190 14.88 -5.35 8.94
N LEU A 191 15.86 -4.50 9.25
CA LEU A 191 15.61 -3.17 9.79
C LEU A 191 14.74 -2.33 8.84
N VAL A 192 15.08 -2.31 7.55
CA VAL A 192 14.29 -1.66 6.50
C VAL A 192 12.86 -2.18 6.47
N ARG A 193 12.65 -3.50 6.45
CA ARG A 193 11.30 -4.10 6.43
C ARG A 193 10.49 -3.73 7.66
N THR A 194 11.13 -3.60 8.82
CA THR A 194 10.48 -3.18 10.06
C THR A 194 10.31 -1.66 10.18
N GLY A 195 10.55 -0.88 9.11
CA GLY A 195 10.36 0.56 9.08
C GLY A 195 11.54 1.40 9.60
N GLY A 196 12.64 0.77 10.02
CA GLY A 196 13.84 1.41 10.56
C GLY A 196 14.92 1.67 9.51
N ALA A 197 14.60 2.38 8.42
CA ALA A 197 15.57 2.63 7.35
C ALA A 197 16.81 3.44 7.83
N THR A 198 16.60 4.38 8.74
CA THR A 198 17.68 5.15 9.39
C THR A 198 18.59 4.24 10.22
N ASP A 199 18.01 3.31 10.98
CA ASP A 199 18.76 2.32 11.75
C ASP A 199 19.49 1.32 10.85
N ALA A 200 18.94 1.02 9.66
CA ALA A 200 19.52 0.12 8.69
C ALA A 200 20.76 0.69 8.00
N LEU A 201 20.80 2.01 7.78
CA LEU A 201 21.85 2.70 7.04
C LEU A 201 23.28 2.35 7.51
N PRO A 202 23.65 2.42 8.80
CA PRO A 202 25.00 2.08 9.24
C PRO A 202 25.41 0.63 8.95
N TYR A 203 24.45 -0.32 9.00
CA TYR A 203 24.70 -1.73 8.69
C TYR A 203 24.84 -1.96 7.18
N ALA A 204 23.98 -1.32 6.38
CA ALA A 204 24.03 -1.39 4.93
C ALA A 204 25.33 -0.77 4.38
N GLU A 205 25.77 0.36 4.92
CA GLU A 205 27.04 0.98 4.55
C GLU A 205 28.22 0.08 4.91
N ARG A 206 28.21 -0.53 6.10
CA ARG A 206 29.28 -1.45 6.52
C ARG A 206 29.33 -2.67 5.63
N ALA A 207 28.17 -3.26 5.28
CA ALA A 207 28.09 -4.38 4.34
C ALA A 207 28.69 -3.99 2.97
N ALA A 208 28.28 -2.86 2.41
CA ALA A 208 28.80 -2.38 1.13
C ALA A 208 30.30 -1.98 1.17
N ARG A 209 30.83 -1.51 2.31
CA ARG A 209 32.27 -1.28 2.47
C ARG A 209 33.07 -2.59 2.48
N LEU A 210 32.53 -3.63 3.11
CA LEU A 210 33.17 -4.95 3.23
C LEU A 210 33.05 -5.78 1.94
N ALA A 211 31.97 -5.60 1.18
CA ALA A 211 31.70 -6.25 -0.09
C ALA A 211 31.36 -5.21 -1.18
N PRO A 212 32.34 -4.41 -1.63
CA PRO A 212 32.10 -3.28 -2.54
C PRO A 212 31.55 -3.67 -3.91
N ASP A 213 31.75 -4.93 -4.32
CA ASP A 213 31.31 -5.46 -5.61
C ASP A 213 30.12 -6.43 -5.47
N SER A 214 29.46 -6.42 -4.30
CA SER A 214 28.19 -7.14 -4.10
C SER A 214 27.04 -6.27 -4.64
N PRO A 215 26.37 -6.66 -5.75
CA PRO A 215 25.18 -5.94 -6.24
C PRO A 215 24.08 -5.92 -5.17
N ASP A 216 24.05 -6.97 -4.35
CA ASP A 216 23.10 -7.16 -3.28
C ASP A 216 23.30 -6.11 -2.18
N ALA A 217 24.52 -5.99 -1.63
CA ALA A 217 24.82 -4.98 -0.60
C ALA A 217 24.59 -3.55 -1.10
N LEU A 218 24.92 -3.26 -2.36
CA LEU A 218 24.68 -1.96 -2.98
C LEU A 218 23.19 -1.65 -3.18
N THR A 219 22.38 -2.67 -3.44
CA THR A 219 20.92 -2.51 -3.58
C THR A 219 20.29 -2.14 -2.25
N VAL A 220 20.65 -2.84 -1.17
CA VAL A 220 20.16 -2.58 0.19
C VAL A 220 20.66 -1.23 0.70
N LEU A 221 21.92 -0.89 0.45
CA LEU A 221 22.45 0.45 0.76
C LEU A 221 21.66 1.54 0.03
N GLY A 222 21.40 1.38 -1.27
CA GLY A 222 20.62 2.37 -2.01
C GLY A 222 19.20 2.51 -1.49
N PHE A 223 18.56 1.43 -1.04
CA PHE A 223 17.24 1.49 -0.42
C PHE A 223 17.28 2.23 0.92
N ALA A 224 18.20 1.86 1.82
CA ALA A 224 18.35 2.52 3.12
C ALA A 224 18.65 4.03 2.95
N GLN A 225 19.49 4.38 1.97
CA GLN A 225 19.79 5.77 1.60
C GLN A 225 18.54 6.50 1.10
N PHE A 226 17.79 5.91 0.16
CA PHE A 226 16.59 6.52 -0.41
C PHE A 226 15.49 6.76 0.64
N SER A 227 15.23 5.75 1.48
CA SER A 227 14.26 5.83 2.57
C SER A 227 14.71 6.77 3.70
N SER A 228 16.01 7.02 3.84
CA SER A 228 16.57 8.01 4.76
C SER A 228 16.83 9.36 4.10
N ASP A 229 16.17 9.66 2.98
CA ASP A 229 16.24 10.93 2.24
C ASP A 229 17.63 11.30 1.64
N HIS A 230 18.57 10.35 1.60
CA HIS A 230 19.86 10.46 0.91
C HIS A 230 19.75 10.06 -0.58
N THR A 231 18.77 10.63 -1.29
CA THR A 231 18.45 10.26 -2.69
C THR A 231 19.65 10.29 -3.66
N PRO A 232 20.55 11.30 -3.63
CA PRO A 232 21.73 11.32 -4.50
C PRO A 232 22.68 10.14 -4.28
N ASP A 233 22.77 9.65 -3.04
CA ASP A 233 23.63 8.53 -2.67
C ASP A 233 23.02 7.22 -3.13
N ALA A 234 21.69 7.08 -2.95
CA ALA A 234 20.92 5.95 -3.46
C ALA A 234 21.10 5.75 -4.97
N ILE A 235 21.01 6.84 -5.74
CA ILE A 235 21.24 6.82 -7.20
C ILE A 235 22.63 6.27 -7.53
N ARG A 236 23.69 6.68 -6.81
CA ARG A 236 25.05 6.17 -7.04
C ARG A 236 25.15 4.68 -6.70
N SER A 237 24.60 4.27 -5.56
CA SER A 237 24.61 2.87 -5.11
C SER A 237 23.88 1.95 -6.09
N TRP A 238 22.67 2.33 -6.53
CA TRP A 238 21.88 1.54 -7.48
C TRP A 238 22.48 1.53 -8.90
N LYS A 239 23.07 2.64 -9.37
CA LYS A 239 23.84 2.62 -10.63
C LYS A 239 25.00 1.63 -10.57
N LYS A 240 25.74 1.60 -9.46
CA LYS A 240 26.83 0.63 -9.27
C LYS A 240 26.28 -0.81 -9.22
N SER A 241 25.20 -1.05 -8.48
CA SER A 241 24.52 -2.35 -8.42
C SER A 241 24.13 -2.86 -9.82
N LEU A 242 23.44 -2.02 -10.61
CA LEU A 242 22.99 -2.37 -11.97
C LEU A 242 24.13 -2.61 -12.95
N HIS A 243 25.28 -1.96 -12.74
CA HIS A 243 26.48 -2.23 -13.54
C HIS A 243 27.05 -3.63 -13.26
N LEU A 244 26.95 -4.11 -12.02
CA LEU A 244 27.43 -5.43 -11.61
C LEU A 244 26.43 -6.53 -11.98
N ARG A 245 25.12 -6.28 -11.80
CA ARG A 245 24.04 -7.21 -12.13
C ARG A 245 22.79 -6.45 -12.56
N PRO A 246 22.35 -6.58 -13.84
CA PRO A 246 21.08 -6.02 -14.27
C PRO A 246 19.90 -6.57 -13.46
N ASP A 247 19.06 -5.69 -12.96
CA ASP A 247 17.87 -6.04 -12.18
C ASP A 247 16.73 -5.07 -12.49
N ALA A 248 15.57 -5.59 -12.93
CA ALA A 248 14.45 -4.76 -13.35
C ALA A 248 13.83 -3.96 -12.19
N THR A 249 13.85 -4.51 -10.97
CA THR A 249 13.32 -3.82 -9.78
C THR A 249 14.25 -2.69 -9.37
N VAL A 250 15.56 -2.93 -9.35
CA VAL A 250 16.55 -1.88 -9.05
C VAL A 250 16.51 -0.78 -10.13
N GLN A 251 16.26 -1.13 -11.39
CA GLN A 251 16.07 -0.15 -12.46
C GLN A 251 14.84 0.73 -12.22
N GLN A 252 13.73 0.18 -11.75
CA GLN A 252 12.53 0.95 -11.39
C GLN A 252 12.78 1.87 -10.19
N LEU A 253 13.48 1.38 -9.15
CA LEU A 253 13.89 2.18 -8.00
C LEU A 253 14.78 3.35 -8.41
N LEU A 254 15.79 3.09 -9.24
CA LEU A 254 16.66 4.12 -9.79
C LEU A 254 15.88 5.16 -10.59
N ALA A 255 14.98 4.73 -11.50
CA ALA A 255 14.16 5.64 -12.29
C ALA A 255 13.20 6.49 -11.43
N LYS A 256 12.74 5.97 -10.28
CA LYS A 256 11.98 6.75 -9.30
C LYS A 256 12.88 7.79 -8.64
N ALA A 257 14.03 7.39 -8.12
CA ALA A 257 14.96 8.31 -7.45
C ALA A 257 15.51 9.39 -8.37
N GLU A 258 15.79 9.09 -9.65
CA GLU A 258 16.24 10.10 -10.62
C GLU A 258 15.15 11.13 -10.94
N ARG A 259 13.88 10.71 -11.05
CA ARG A 259 12.75 11.63 -11.21
C ARG A 259 12.61 12.54 -9.99
N GLU A 260 12.71 11.97 -8.79
CA GLU A 260 12.64 12.72 -7.53
C GLU A 260 13.80 13.72 -7.42
N ALA A 261 15.04 13.27 -7.60
CA ALA A 261 16.21 14.13 -7.53
C ALA A 261 16.20 15.25 -8.58
N SER A 262 15.72 14.97 -9.79
CA SER A 262 15.58 15.99 -10.83
C SER A 262 14.48 17.00 -10.51
N ALA A 263 13.38 16.57 -9.89
CA ALA A 263 12.27 17.44 -9.51
C ALA A 263 12.62 18.34 -8.32
N GLU A 264 13.43 17.84 -7.39
CA GLU A 264 13.75 18.49 -6.12
C GLU A 264 15.09 19.23 -6.12
N ALA A 265 15.84 19.23 -7.23
CA ALA A 265 17.20 19.78 -7.29
C ALA A 265 17.34 21.22 -6.80
N GLU A 266 16.32 22.05 -7.03
CA GLU A 266 16.28 23.47 -6.67
C GLU A 266 15.39 23.75 -5.45
N PHE A 267 14.99 22.71 -4.72
CA PHE A 267 14.13 22.86 -3.56
C PHE A 267 14.91 23.41 -2.37
N SER A 268 14.28 24.31 -1.63
CA SER A 268 14.74 24.75 -0.33
C SER A 268 14.20 23.82 0.75
N GLN A 269 14.95 23.68 1.85
CA GLN A 269 14.59 22.83 2.98
C GLN A 269 14.38 23.65 4.24
N ARG A 270 13.45 23.21 5.10
CA ARG A 270 13.19 23.78 6.41
C ARG A 270 12.87 22.68 7.41
N GLU A 271 13.56 22.68 8.53
CA GLU A 271 13.32 21.74 9.64
C GLU A 271 12.29 22.27 10.63
N SER A 272 11.56 21.34 11.25
CA SER A 272 10.79 21.51 12.47
C SER A 272 11.18 20.43 13.49
N SER A 273 10.38 20.23 14.55
CA SER A 273 10.68 19.23 15.58
C SER A 273 10.62 17.79 15.03
N HIS A 274 9.61 17.50 14.19
CA HIS A 274 9.38 16.16 13.66
C HIS A 274 9.39 16.08 12.13
N PHE A 275 9.53 17.20 11.41
CA PHE A 275 9.44 17.24 9.96
C PHE A 275 10.61 17.95 9.28
N SER A 276 11.00 17.44 8.11
CA SER A 276 11.83 18.16 7.15
C SER A 276 10.98 18.55 5.95
N LEU A 277 10.73 19.85 5.75
CA LEU A 277 9.93 20.36 4.65
C LEU A 277 10.80 20.78 3.48
N LYS A 278 10.59 20.17 2.31
CA LYS A 278 11.18 20.54 1.02
C LYS A 278 10.17 21.23 0.12
N PHE A 279 10.57 22.33 -0.51
CA PHE A 279 9.67 23.13 -1.34
C PHE A 279 10.41 23.97 -2.38
N GLU A 280 9.75 24.27 -3.50
CA GLU A 280 10.24 25.24 -4.46
C GLU A 280 10.02 26.68 -3.94
N GLY A 281 11.10 27.39 -3.63
CA GLY A 281 11.04 28.68 -2.92
C GLY A 281 10.19 29.79 -3.57
N LYS A 282 9.93 29.71 -4.88
CA LYS A 282 9.13 30.69 -5.63
C LYS A 282 7.64 30.37 -5.70
N GLN A 283 7.25 29.11 -5.47
CA GLN A 283 5.89 28.62 -5.72
C GLN A 283 5.01 28.59 -4.48
N THR A 284 5.61 28.63 -3.28
CA THR A 284 4.86 28.58 -2.01
C THR A 284 5.06 29.85 -1.21
N SER A 285 4.00 30.35 -0.58
CA SER A 285 4.10 31.48 0.35
C SER A 285 4.71 31.06 1.69
N GLU A 286 5.43 31.96 2.36
CA GLU A 286 5.99 31.71 3.69
C GLU A 286 4.90 31.54 4.76
N SER A 287 3.73 32.15 4.58
CA SER A 287 2.58 31.93 5.45
C SER A 287 2.07 30.50 5.34
N LEU A 288 1.85 29.99 4.12
CA LEU A 288 1.36 28.63 3.90
C LEU A 288 2.32 27.59 4.47
N ARG A 289 3.63 27.74 4.23
CA ARG A 289 4.64 26.82 4.78
C ARG A 289 4.60 26.73 6.30
N ARG A 290 4.47 27.88 6.99
CA ARG A 290 4.37 27.92 8.46
C ARG A 290 3.08 27.30 8.96
N GLU A 291 1.95 27.57 8.30
CA GLU A 291 0.64 27.02 8.66
C GLU A 291 0.61 25.50 8.47
N LEU A 292 1.19 25.00 7.37
CA LEU A 292 1.33 23.58 7.07
C LEU A 292 2.18 22.86 8.12
N LEU A 293 3.38 23.39 8.42
CA LEU A 293 4.22 22.81 9.48
C LEU A 293 3.54 22.84 10.86
N ALA A 294 2.91 23.95 11.23
CA ALA A 294 2.19 24.05 12.50
C ALA A 294 1.03 23.05 12.59
N THR A 295 0.31 22.84 11.47
CA THR A 295 -0.76 21.84 11.39
C THR A 295 -0.22 20.43 11.55
N LEU A 296 0.86 20.09 10.82
CA LEU A 296 1.48 18.77 10.91
C LEU A 296 2.04 18.48 12.31
N GLU A 297 2.70 19.44 12.96
CA GLU A 297 3.19 19.28 14.33
C GLU A 297 2.04 19.06 15.32
N SER A 298 0.98 19.86 15.23
CA SER A 298 -0.21 19.67 16.08
C SER A 298 -0.88 18.31 15.86
N GLN A 299 -0.91 17.82 14.61
CA GLN A 299 -1.46 16.53 14.26
C GLN A 299 -0.56 15.38 14.70
N TYR A 300 0.76 15.55 14.62
CA TYR A 300 1.73 14.60 15.14
C TYR A 300 1.52 14.39 16.64
N ASP A 301 1.45 15.47 17.42
CA ASP A 301 1.18 15.40 18.86
C ASP A 301 -0.14 14.69 19.17
N ASP A 302 -1.16 14.92 18.33
CA ASP A 302 -2.45 14.25 18.46
C ASP A 302 -2.38 12.76 18.17
N LEU A 303 -1.68 12.37 17.11
CA LEU A 303 -1.44 10.97 16.77
C LEU A 303 -0.61 10.25 17.84
N VAL A 304 0.40 10.90 18.42
CA VAL A 304 1.16 10.37 19.57
C VAL A 304 0.25 10.10 20.76
N ARG A 305 -0.67 11.02 21.07
CA ARG A 305 -1.65 10.81 22.17
C ARG A 305 -2.61 9.67 21.87
N GLN A 306 -3.05 9.51 20.62
CA GLN A 306 -4.05 8.51 20.24
C GLN A 306 -3.47 7.10 20.06
N LEU A 307 -2.24 7.01 19.54
CA LEU A 307 -1.58 5.74 19.19
C LEU A 307 -0.45 5.35 20.13
N GLY A 308 -0.13 6.17 21.13
CA GLY A 308 0.80 5.83 22.22
C GLY A 308 2.27 5.67 21.82
N THR A 309 2.63 5.95 20.56
CA THR A 309 4.01 5.90 20.07
C THR A 309 4.33 7.10 19.18
N SER A 310 5.61 7.42 19.05
CA SER A 310 6.12 8.51 18.22
C SER A 310 7.07 7.96 17.14
N PRO A 311 6.93 8.41 15.89
CA PRO A 311 7.92 8.13 14.87
C PRO A 311 9.36 8.47 15.30
N HIS A 312 10.31 7.55 15.07
CA HIS A 312 11.68 7.71 15.59
C HIS A 312 12.55 8.65 14.73
N SER A 313 12.15 8.93 13.50
CA SER A 313 12.84 9.79 12.54
C SER A 313 11.98 10.98 12.14
N SER A 314 12.62 12.06 11.70
CA SER A 314 11.91 13.16 11.07
C SER A 314 11.21 12.67 9.79
N ILE A 315 9.98 13.13 9.57
CA ILE A 315 9.18 12.77 8.41
C ILE A 315 9.46 13.81 7.32
N SER A 316 9.93 13.34 6.16
CA SER A 316 10.13 14.20 5.00
C SER A 316 8.79 14.62 4.42
N VAL A 317 8.58 15.93 4.28
CA VAL A 317 7.40 16.54 3.67
C VAL A 317 7.85 17.27 2.41
N VAL A 318 7.27 16.97 1.26
CA VAL A 318 7.67 17.58 0.00
C VAL A 318 6.48 18.24 -0.69
N LEU A 319 6.62 19.54 -0.97
CA LEU A 319 5.60 20.34 -1.64
C LEU A 319 5.89 20.39 -3.14
N TYR A 320 4.93 19.97 -3.96
CA TYR A 320 5.06 19.94 -5.42
C TYR A 320 3.99 20.78 -6.12
N THR A 321 4.31 21.31 -7.29
CA THR A 321 3.28 21.72 -8.25
C THR A 321 2.54 20.48 -8.77
N ASP A 322 1.30 20.58 -9.25
CA ASP A 322 0.52 19.42 -9.74
C ASP A 322 1.24 18.63 -10.83
N GLN A 323 1.94 19.33 -11.72
CA GLN A 323 2.72 18.72 -12.79
C GLN A 323 3.85 17.88 -12.20
N THR A 324 4.66 18.49 -11.33
CA THR A 324 5.79 17.81 -10.69
C THR A 324 5.29 16.66 -9.79
N PHE A 325 4.17 16.87 -9.11
CA PHE A 325 3.53 15.86 -8.28
C PHE A 325 3.17 14.63 -9.10
N PHE A 326 2.49 14.80 -10.25
CA PHE A 326 2.21 13.70 -11.17
C PHE A 326 3.50 13.07 -11.73
N ASP A 327 4.47 13.87 -12.13
CA ASP A 327 5.71 13.35 -12.74
C ASP A 327 6.51 12.47 -11.76
N VAL A 328 6.53 12.84 -10.47
CA VAL A 328 7.20 12.09 -9.39
C VAL A 328 6.35 10.91 -8.92
N THR A 329 5.14 11.18 -8.41
CA THR A 329 4.30 10.17 -7.74
C THR A 329 3.53 9.29 -8.70
N GLN A 330 3.22 9.85 -9.88
CA GLN A 330 2.28 9.28 -10.85
C GLN A 330 0.86 9.09 -10.29
N ALA A 331 0.53 9.74 -9.17
CA ALA A 331 -0.80 9.77 -8.62
C ALA A 331 -1.68 10.74 -9.43
N PRO A 332 -2.98 10.45 -9.61
CA PRO A 332 -3.92 11.36 -10.29
C PRO A 332 -3.96 12.74 -9.63
N SER A 333 -4.29 13.79 -10.39
CA SER A 333 -4.25 15.17 -9.89
C SER A 333 -5.26 15.51 -8.79
N TRP A 334 -6.26 14.66 -8.55
CA TRP A 334 -7.20 14.82 -7.43
C TRP A 334 -6.66 14.29 -6.10
N THR A 335 -5.51 13.62 -6.11
CA THR A 335 -4.89 13.06 -4.90
C THR A 335 -4.42 14.22 -4.01
N GLY A 336 -5.05 14.39 -2.84
CA GLY A 336 -4.80 15.55 -1.98
C GLY A 336 -3.44 15.56 -1.29
N ALA A 337 -2.86 14.37 -1.07
CA ALA A 337 -1.48 14.14 -0.67
C ALA A 337 -1.19 12.62 -0.78
N VAL A 338 0.08 12.21 -0.72
CA VAL A 338 0.50 10.80 -0.73
C VAL A 338 1.57 10.59 0.32
N ASN A 339 1.43 9.55 1.14
CA ASN A 339 2.50 9.04 1.98
C ASN A 339 3.06 7.71 1.47
N ASP A 340 4.32 7.70 1.03
CA ASP A 340 5.04 6.47 0.66
C ASP A 340 6.29 6.23 1.53
N GLY A 341 6.31 6.83 2.73
CA GLY A 341 7.50 7.08 3.54
C GLY A 341 7.94 8.55 3.52
N LYS A 342 7.54 9.30 2.47
CA LYS A 342 7.58 10.77 2.44
C LYS A 342 6.17 11.31 2.23
N LEU A 343 5.80 12.35 2.96
CA LEU A 343 4.53 13.03 2.80
C LEU A 343 4.62 14.03 1.63
N ARG A 344 4.02 13.69 0.49
CA ARG A 344 4.04 14.54 -0.72
C ARG A 344 2.72 15.26 -0.88
N ILE A 345 2.77 16.57 -1.06
CA ILE A 345 1.60 17.45 -1.07
C ILE A 345 1.60 18.31 -2.33
N PRO A 346 0.57 18.24 -3.20
CA PRO A 346 0.38 19.18 -4.29
C PRO A 346 -0.09 20.55 -3.75
N ILE A 347 0.51 21.65 -4.20
CA ILE A 347 0.27 23.00 -3.64
C ILE A 347 -0.40 24.00 -4.60
N ASN A 348 -0.93 23.56 -5.75
CA ASN A 348 -1.44 24.50 -6.76
C ASN A 348 -2.71 25.24 -6.30
N GLY A 349 -2.62 26.57 -6.22
CA GLY A 349 -3.73 27.44 -5.82
C GLY A 349 -4.05 27.45 -4.32
N ILE A 350 -3.30 26.70 -3.51
CA ILE A 350 -3.47 26.65 -2.06
C ILE A 350 -2.73 27.85 -1.44
N THR A 351 -3.46 28.69 -0.70
CA THR A 351 -2.89 29.89 -0.05
C THR A 351 -2.91 29.79 1.48
N SER A 352 -3.72 28.89 2.03
CA SER A 352 -3.80 28.54 3.45
C SER A 352 -4.16 27.06 3.63
N VAL A 353 -3.99 26.54 4.84
CA VAL A 353 -4.38 25.17 5.18
C VAL A 353 -5.86 25.16 5.52
N THR A 354 -6.69 24.67 4.59
CA THR A 354 -8.13 24.55 4.83
C THR A 354 -8.42 23.40 5.81
N PRO A 355 -9.59 23.38 6.48
CA PRO A 355 -9.98 22.23 7.30
C PRO A 355 -9.96 20.91 6.54
N GLU A 356 -10.33 20.93 5.25
CA GLU A 356 -10.29 19.75 4.39
C GLU A 356 -8.86 19.29 4.10
N LEU A 357 -7.94 20.21 3.80
CA LEU A 357 -6.54 19.85 3.63
C LEU A 357 -5.95 19.33 4.94
N ALA A 358 -6.24 19.97 6.07
CA ALA A 358 -5.80 19.49 7.38
C ALA A 358 -6.30 18.06 7.64
N ARG A 359 -7.56 17.77 7.30
CA ARG A 359 -8.15 16.43 7.39
C ARG A 359 -7.30 15.42 6.58
N ILE A 360 -7.09 15.69 5.29
CA ILE A 360 -6.27 14.83 4.40
C ILE A 360 -4.84 14.66 4.93
N LEU A 361 -4.18 15.73 5.38
CA LEU A 361 -2.83 15.65 5.94
C LEU A 361 -2.76 14.73 7.16
N LYS A 362 -3.81 14.70 7.98
CA LYS A 362 -3.89 13.81 9.14
C LYS A 362 -4.01 12.35 8.72
N HIS A 363 -4.80 12.05 7.69
CA HIS A 363 -4.89 10.71 7.09
C HIS A 363 -3.52 10.25 6.61
N GLU A 364 -2.88 11.07 5.78
CA GLU A 364 -1.60 10.72 5.21
C GLU A 364 -0.53 10.56 6.30
N LEU A 365 -0.51 11.43 7.31
CA LEU A 365 0.40 11.31 8.44
C LEU A 365 0.16 10.04 9.28
N ALA A 366 -1.10 9.60 9.42
CA ALA A 366 -1.43 8.39 10.16
C ALA A 366 -0.77 7.13 9.57
N HIS A 367 -0.60 7.07 8.24
CA HIS A 367 0.10 5.94 7.59
C HIS A 367 1.52 5.75 8.14
N SER A 368 2.27 6.83 8.39
CA SER A 368 3.62 6.74 8.99
C SER A 368 3.59 6.11 10.38
N PHE A 369 2.61 6.46 11.21
CA PHE A 369 2.46 5.90 12.56
C PHE A 369 2.06 4.42 12.51
N ILE A 370 1.05 4.08 11.69
CA ILE A 370 0.57 2.71 11.53
C ILE A 370 1.67 1.80 11.01
N ASN A 371 2.42 2.25 10.01
CA ASN A 371 3.56 1.51 9.47
C ASN A 371 4.64 1.29 10.53
N GLN A 372 4.97 2.30 11.34
CA GLN A 372 5.96 2.13 12.38
C GLN A 372 5.50 1.15 13.47
N ILE A 373 4.27 1.26 13.96
CA ILE A 373 3.75 0.37 15.02
C ILE A 373 3.68 -1.07 14.52
N SER A 374 3.17 -1.26 13.30
CA SER A 374 2.99 -2.59 12.70
C SER A 374 4.23 -3.15 12.02
N GLY A 375 5.34 -2.40 11.99
CA GLY A 375 6.54 -2.76 11.25
C GLY A 375 6.27 -3.04 9.76
N GLY A 376 5.36 -2.27 9.15
CA GLY A 376 4.97 -2.40 7.73
C GLY A 376 4.11 -3.62 7.41
N ARG A 377 3.49 -4.28 8.42
CA ARG A 377 2.73 -5.53 8.24
C ARG A 377 1.24 -5.42 8.49
N CYS A 378 0.75 -4.21 8.76
CA CYS A 378 -0.69 -3.99 8.93
C CYS A 378 -1.44 -4.40 7.65
N PRO A 379 -2.48 -5.25 7.73
CA PRO A 379 -3.30 -5.56 6.57
C PRO A 379 -4.01 -4.29 6.07
N GLN A 380 -4.25 -4.23 4.76
CA GLN A 380 -4.75 -3.02 4.11
C GLN A 380 -6.03 -2.48 4.76
N TRP A 381 -7.00 -3.35 5.08
CA TRP A 381 -8.25 -2.91 5.71
C TRP A 381 -8.05 -2.24 7.08
N LEU A 382 -7.17 -2.78 7.92
CA LEU A 382 -6.94 -2.22 9.25
C LEU A 382 -6.14 -0.91 9.12
N HIS A 383 -5.19 -0.88 8.19
CA HIS A 383 -4.39 0.30 7.90
C HIS A 383 -5.28 1.46 7.46
N GLU A 384 -6.08 1.27 6.41
CA GLU A 384 -6.96 2.29 5.87
C GLU A 384 -8.11 2.63 6.83
N GLY A 385 -8.64 1.65 7.55
CA GLY A 385 -9.68 1.85 8.55
C GLY A 385 -9.23 2.78 9.68
N ILE A 386 -8.04 2.52 10.25
CA ILE A 386 -7.46 3.37 11.30
C ILE A 386 -7.10 4.75 10.73
N ALA A 387 -6.49 4.83 9.54
CA ALA A 387 -6.15 6.11 8.93
C ALA A 387 -7.39 6.99 8.70
N GLN A 388 -8.51 6.42 8.24
CA GLN A 388 -9.79 7.13 8.10
C GLN A 388 -10.38 7.53 9.46
N LEU A 389 -10.33 6.63 10.45
CA LEU A 389 -10.86 6.89 11.80
C LEU A 389 -10.15 8.08 12.48
N LEU A 390 -8.83 8.20 12.29
CA LEU A 390 -8.02 9.28 12.84
C LEU A 390 -8.23 10.61 12.09
N GLU A 391 -8.79 10.55 10.87
CA GLU A 391 -9.09 11.65 9.95
C GLU A 391 -10.45 12.34 10.20
N PRO A 392 -10.86 12.42 11.47
CA PRO A 392 -12.26 12.49 11.94
C PRO A 392 -13.39 12.10 10.95
N LYS A 393 -13.19 11.11 10.07
CA LYS A 393 -14.29 10.57 9.25
C LYS A 393 -15.17 9.68 10.11
N THR A 394 -16.47 9.63 9.79
CA THR A 394 -17.42 8.71 10.41
C THR A 394 -18.17 7.92 9.35
N THR A 395 -18.68 6.75 9.72
CA THR A 395 -19.55 5.96 8.83
C THR A 395 -20.96 6.55 8.67
N ASP A 396 -21.31 7.66 9.34
CA ASP A 396 -22.69 8.16 9.45
C ASP A 396 -23.40 8.35 8.10
N ALA A 397 -22.70 8.85 7.08
CA ALA A 397 -23.29 9.08 5.76
C ALA A 397 -23.62 7.78 5.00
N ARG A 398 -22.93 6.67 5.31
CA ARG A 398 -23.04 5.38 4.58
C ARG A 398 -23.48 4.22 5.48
N GLY A 399 -23.67 4.47 6.78
CA GLY A 399 -23.95 3.47 7.81
C GLY A 399 -25.21 2.65 7.54
N HIS A 400 -26.30 3.29 7.09
CA HIS A 400 -27.54 2.58 6.71
C HIS A 400 -27.32 1.60 5.55
N ARG A 401 -26.57 2.02 4.52
CA ARG A 401 -26.26 1.17 3.36
C ARG A 401 -25.37 -0.01 3.78
N LEU A 402 -24.36 0.25 4.61
CA LEU A 402 -23.49 -0.80 5.16
C LEU A 402 -24.29 -1.79 6.00
N ALA A 403 -25.17 -1.32 6.89
CA ALA A 403 -26.03 -2.19 7.70
C ALA A 403 -26.92 -3.10 6.83
N GLN A 404 -27.42 -2.60 5.69
CA GLN A 404 -28.18 -3.40 4.73
C GLN A 404 -27.32 -4.45 4.02
N LEU A 405 -26.10 -4.10 3.60
CA LEU A 405 -25.16 -5.00 2.94
C LEU A 405 -24.74 -6.15 3.85
N PHE A 406 -24.32 -5.86 5.09
CA PHE A 406 -23.97 -6.87 6.08
C PHE A 406 -25.16 -7.77 6.44
N ARG A 407 -26.38 -7.22 6.48
CA ARG A 407 -27.59 -8.03 6.69
C ARG A 407 -27.87 -8.97 5.51
N ALA A 408 -27.51 -8.55 4.30
CA ALA A 408 -27.70 -9.32 3.07
C ALA A 408 -26.55 -10.31 2.79
N GLN A 409 -25.49 -10.34 3.64
CA GLN A 409 -24.27 -11.12 3.41
C GLN A 409 -23.60 -10.75 2.08
N GLN A 410 -23.56 -9.44 1.80
CA GLN A 410 -22.98 -8.84 0.58
C GLN A 410 -21.74 -7.98 0.87
N GLU A 411 -21.23 -8.06 2.10
CA GLU A 411 -19.94 -7.49 2.52
C GLU A 411 -18.76 -8.19 1.84
N ILE A 412 -17.60 -7.53 1.83
CA ILE A 412 -16.34 -8.16 1.44
C ILE A 412 -15.72 -8.78 2.72
N PRO A 413 -15.48 -10.11 2.75
CA PRO A 413 -14.86 -10.74 3.92
C PRO A 413 -13.50 -10.09 4.27
N PHE A 414 -13.24 -9.77 5.54
CA PHE A 414 -12.03 -9.04 5.93
C PHE A 414 -10.70 -9.75 5.55
N ASN A 415 -10.68 -11.08 5.51
CA ASN A 415 -9.51 -11.82 5.02
C ASN A 415 -9.23 -11.53 3.53
N ALA A 416 -10.27 -11.26 2.73
CA ALA A 416 -10.16 -10.79 1.36
C ALA A 416 -9.83 -9.30 1.26
N LEU A 417 -9.67 -8.58 2.36
CA LEU A 417 -9.25 -7.17 2.41
C LEU A 417 -7.82 -6.99 2.97
N GLU A 418 -7.05 -8.07 3.19
CA GLU A 418 -5.67 -7.94 3.68
C GLU A 418 -4.71 -7.33 2.63
N GLY A 419 -4.98 -7.54 1.34
CA GLY A 419 -4.16 -7.04 0.25
C GLY A 419 -4.68 -5.73 -0.37
N GLY A 420 -3.84 -5.11 -1.19
CA GLY A 420 -4.15 -3.81 -1.81
C GLY A 420 -5.47 -3.79 -2.58
N PHE A 421 -6.23 -2.71 -2.40
CA PHE A 421 -7.57 -2.55 -2.99
C PHE A 421 -7.58 -2.33 -4.50
N MET A 422 -6.42 -2.10 -5.12
CA MET A 422 -6.28 -1.89 -6.57
C MET A 422 -6.71 -3.10 -7.43
N ARG A 423 -6.89 -4.27 -6.82
CA ARG A 423 -7.43 -5.46 -7.50
C ARG A 423 -8.95 -5.42 -7.67
N PHE A 424 -9.64 -4.58 -6.91
CA PHE A 424 -11.08 -4.48 -6.90
C PHE A 424 -11.59 -3.55 -8.00
N SER A 425 -12.84 -3.74 -8.41
CA SER A 425 -13.55 -2.72 -9.19
C SER A 425 -13.69 -1.43 -8.37
N THR A 426 -13.98 -0.31 -9.04
CA THR A 426 -14.15 0.98 -8.37
C THR A 426 -15.20 0.93 -7.24
N ILE A 427 -16.31 0.24 -7.47
CA ILE A 427 -17.41 0.12 -6.48
C ILE A 427 -16.97 -0.74 -5.29
N GLU A 428 -16.32 -1.86 -5.55
CA GLU A 428 -15.78 -2.75 -4.51
C GLU A 428 -14.67 -2.07 -3.69
N ALA A 429 -13.84 -1.23 -4.31
CA ALA A 429 -12.81 -0.49 -3.61
C ALA A 429 -13.42 0.54 -2.64
N VAL A 430 -14.46 1.27 -3.07
CA VAL A 430 -15.21 2.19 -2.17
C VAL A 430 -15.81 1.42 -1.00
N LEU A 431 -16.42 0.27 -1.27
CA LEU A 431 -16.97 -0.59 -0.22
C LEU A 431 -15.87 -1.08 0.74
N ALA A 432 -14.72 -1.50 0.23
CA ALA A 432 -13.58 -1.92 1.04
C ALA A 432 -13.12 -0.82 2.01
N TYR A 433 -13.03 0.44 1.57
CA TYR A 433 -12.71 1.57 2.46
C TYR A 433 -13.79 1.79 3.53
N ASP A 434 -15.07 1.67 3.15
CA ASP A 434 -16.20 1.86 4.06
C ASP A 434 -16.27 0.76 5.13
N GLU A 435 -16.09 -0.49 4.75
CA GLU A 435 -16.04 -1.64 5.65
C GLU A 435 -14.83 -1.57 6.59
N SER A 436 -13.69 -1.12 6.06
CA SER A 436 -12.47 -0.87 6.84
C SER A 436 -12.69 0.17 7.94
N LEU A 437 -13.35 1.29 7.62
CA LEU A 437 -13.70 2.31 8.60
C LEU A 437 -14.72 1.79 9.62
N ALA A 438 -15.74 1.06 9.17
CA ALA A 438 -16.74 0.47 10.07
C ALA A 438 -16.10 -0.50 11.09
N ALA A 439 -15.14 -1.31 10.65
CA ALA A 439 -14.39 -2.21 11.53
C ALA A 439 -13.54 -1.44 12.55
N ALA A 440 -12.82 -0.41 12.10
CA ALA A 440 -12.00 0.43 12.99
C ALA A 440 -12.88 1.18 14.02
N GLU A 441 -14.03 1.71 13.60
CA GLU A 441 -15.01 2.32 14.49
C GLU A 441 -15.58 1.31 15.49
N TYR A 442 -15.98 0.12 15.04
CA TYR A 442 -16.46 -0.95 15.91
C TYR A 442 -15.45 -1.27 17.01
N ILE A 443 -14.18 -1.47 16.63
CA ILE A 443 -13.12 -1.82 17.60
C ILE A 443 -12.90 -0.65 18.57
N LYS A 444 -12.82 0.59 18.06
CA LYS A 444 -12.67 1.78 18.92
C LYS A 444 -13.83 1.95 19.88
N ASP A 445 -15.07 1.85 19.40
CA ASP A 445 -16.26 2.16 20.20
C ASP A 445 -16.57 1.05 21.22
N THR A 446 -16.13 -0.20 20.94
CA THR A 446 -16.35 -1.35 21.82
C THR A 446 -15.19 -1.61 22.79
N TYR A 447 -13.94 -1.51 22.32
CA TYR A 447 -12.74 -1.90 23.06
C TYR A 447 -11.79 -0.72 23.34
N GLY A 448 -11.91 0.38 22.60
CA GLY A 448 -11.09 1.57 22.74
C GLY A 448 -9.89 1.62 21.78
N LEU A 449 -9.34 2.82 21.60
CA LEU A 449 -8.15 3.06 20.77
C LEU A 449 -6.92 2.27 21.25
N SER A 450 -6.81 2.00 22.56
CA SER A 450 -5.69 1.23 23.11
C SER A 450 -5.64 -0.21 22.60
N ASP A 451 -6.78 -0.81 22.28
CA ASP A 451 -6.82 -2.17 21.74
C ASP A 451 -6.55 -2.20 20.23
N LEU A 452 -6.93 -1.15 19.48
CA LEU A 452 -6.43 -0.95 18.11
C LEU A 452 -4.90 -0.86 18.09
N GLN A 453 -4.32 -0.06 19.00
CA GLN A 453 -2.87 0.02 19.16
C GLN A 453 -2.27 -1.35 19.49
N ARG A 454 -2.84 -2.10 20.44
CA ARG A 454 -2.32 -3.42 20.82
C ARG A 454 -2.41 -4.43 19.67
N ILE A 455 -3.43 -4.36 18.82
CA ILE A 455 -3.51 -5.16 17.59
C ILE A 455 -2.34 -4.81 16.66
N LEU A 456 -2.11 -3.53 16.39
CA LEU A 456 -0.98 -3.07 15.56
C LEU A 456 0.37 -3.53 16.13
N GLU A 457 0.58 -3.41 17.44
CA GLU A 457 1.81 -3.84 18.12
C GLU A 457 2.02 -5.36 17.98
N ARG A 458 0.97 -6.16 18.16
CA ARG A 458 1.06 -7.63 17.99
C ARG A 458 1.38 -8.02 16.56
N ILE A 459 0.79 -7.33 15.59
CA ILE A 459 1.13 -7.48 14.16
C ILE A 459 2.59 -7.11 13.98
N GLY A 460 3.04 -5.97 14.50
CA GLY A 460 4.43 -5.52 14.48
C GLY A 460 5.42 -6.47 15.16
N GLN A 461 4.96 -7.29 16.10
CA GLN A 461 5.76 -8.28 16.83
C GLN A 461 5.85 -9.65 16.17
N GLY A 462 5.06 -9.97 15.15
CA GLY A 462 5.12 -11.29 14.50
C GLY A 462 3.78 -11.88 14.14
N SER A 463 2.71 -11.43 14.80
CA SER A 463 1.42 -12.11 14.75
C SER A 463 0.76 -11.91 13.39
N SER A 464 0.07 -12.96 12.90
CA SER A 464 -0.93 -12.76 11.86
C SER A 464 -2.05 -11.85 12.38
N THR A 465 -2.78 -11.17 11.48
CA THR A 465 -3.90 -10.32 11.86
C THR A 465 -4.91 -11.06 12.72
N GLU A 466 -5.30 -12.27 12.32
CA GLU A 466 -6.28 -13.07 13.05
C GLU A 466 -5.78 -13.46 14.45
N ALA A 467 -4.49 -13.81 14.59
CA ALA A 467 -3.90 -14.08 15.90
C ALA A 467 -3.88 -12.82 16.78
N ALA A 468 -3.59 -11.66 16.20
CA ALA A 468 -3.59 -10.38 16.91
C ALA A 468 -5.01 -9.99 17.39
N LEU A 469 -6.03 -10.18 16.55
CA LEU A 469 -7.44 -9.96 16.90
C LEU A 469 -7.86 -10.90 18.03
N ARG A 470 -7.58 -12.21 17.90
CA ARG A 470 -7.98 -13.22 18.89
C ARG A 470 -7.33 -12.99 20.25
N ALA A 471 -6.07 -12.55 20.25
CA ALA A 471 -5.31 -12.29 21.47
C ALA A 471 -5.62 -10.93 22.13
N THR A 472 -6.40 -10.07 21.47
CA THR A 472 -6.67 -8.70 21.96
C THR A 472 -8.15 -8.46 22.23
N ILE A 473 -9.01 -8.78 21.26
CA ILE A 473 -10.46 -8.55 21.33
C ILE A 473 -11.25 -9.86 21.33
N HIS A 474 -10.58 -11.01 21.46
CA HIS A 474 -11.20 -12.34 21.48
C HIS A 474 -12.04 -12.67 20.24
N SER A 475 -11.73 -12.04 19.10
CA SER A 475 -12.44 -12.20 17.82
C SER A 475 -11.52 -12.77 16.75
N ASN A 476 -12.09 -13.45 15.76
CA ASN A 476 -11.45 -13.85 14.51
C ASN A 476 -12.20 -13.26 13.32
N TYR A 477 -11.74 -13.47 12.08
CA TYR A 477 -12.37 -12.82 10.92
C TYR A 477 -13.87 -13.08 10.78
N GLY A 478 -14.33 -14.33 10.93
CA GLY A 478 -15.75 -14.64 10.82
C GLY A 478 -16.59 -14.09 11.98
N GLU A 479 -16.01 -13.99 13.17
CA GLU A 479 -16.64 -13.32 14.31
C GLU A 479 -16.71 -11.80 14.09
N LEU A 480 -15.63 -11.20 13.60
CA LEU A 480 -15.51 -9.78 13.30
C LEU A 480 -16.54 -9.34 12.26
N ASP A 481 -16.73 -10.09 11.17
CA ASP A 481 -17.77 -9.81 10.16
C ASP A 481 -19.17 -9.73 10.83
N SER A 482 -19.49 -10.71 11.67
CA SER A 482 -20.76 -10.77 12.39
C SER A 482 -20.91 -9.63 13.41
N GLU A 483 -19.84 -9.29 14.11
CA GLU A 483 -19.80 -8.25 15.14
C GLU A 483 -19.95 -6.86 14.54
N VAL A 484 -19.23 -6.56 13.44
CA VAL A 484 -19.37 -5.32 12.68
C VAL A 484 -20.76 -5.19 12.11
N GLY A 485 -21.32 -6.26 11.53
CA GLY A 485 -22.71 -6.26 11.05
C GLY A 485 -23.73 -5.95 12.15
N LYS A 486 -23.56 -6.51 13.35
CA LYS A 486 -24.41 -6.19 14.52
C LYS A 486 -24.22 -4.75 14.98
N TYR A 487 -22.98 -4.26 15.02
CA TYR A 487 -22.66 -2.89 15.38
C TYR A 487 -23.34 -1.89 14.44
N LEU A 488 -23.21 -2.08 13.13
CA LEU A 488 -23.85 -1.27 12.10
C LEU A 488 -25.38 -1.32 12.21
N LYS A 489 -25.96 -2.52 12.42
CA LYS A 489 -27.39 -2.67 12.63
C LYS A 489 -27.88 -1.93 13.88
N ASN A 490 -27.14 -1.96 14.98
CA ASN A 490 -27.56 -1.29 16.21
C ASN A 490 -27.47 0.23 16.08
N ARG A 491 -26.49 0.72 15.30
CA ARG A 491 -26.23 2.16 15.13
C ARG A 491 -27.09 2.80 14.04
N TYR A 492 -27.37 2.07 12.95
CA TYR A 492 -28.01 2.58 11.74
C TYR A 492 -29.17 1.70 11.25
N GLY A 493 -29.57 0.68 12.01
CA GLY A 493 -30.76 -0.10 11.66
C GLY A 493 -32.02 0.76 11.78
N ASP A 494 -32.97 0.51 10.89
CA ASP A 494 -34.34 1.05 10.97
C ASP A 494 -35.10 0.46 12.17
#